data_AF-A0A0Q9PHT5-F1
#
_entry.id   AF-A0A0Q9PHT5-F1
#
_cell.length_a   1.000
_cell.length_b   1.000
_cell.length_c   1.000
_cell.angle_alpha   90.00
_cell.angle_beta   90.00
_cell.angle_gamma   90.00
#
_symmetry.space_group_name_H-M   'P 1'
#
loop_
_entity.id
_entity.type
_entity.pdbx_description
1 polymer ?
#
loop_
_entity_poly.entity_id
_entity_poly.type
_entity_poly.pdbx_seq_one_letter_code
_entity_poly.pdbx_strand_id
1 'polypeptide(L)'
;MKLQDFHIEIADWSRENQRSALLDLRGSVFIQEQGVPEQRERDGLDGDCWHVLARDDAGRPIGCGRLTPAHKIGRMAVLQEWRGRGVGVALLRELVARARAQGWPEVALDAQVSAIGFYEREDFVAYGEEFEDAGLPHRAMRLALPADTDEAEPLRDIGALPAGTRGETAEARLQLLRDARHRLSIYLPLLGNDVYASAEELAELRRIAISGRGAQIRILLHDPAAALRSDHRLVALAQRLSSAIQIRTPVEEADLAYISAYLLNDAGGYLFLPEADRAQGRAARHDRASQAPLQQHFDEVWERAEPASELQALGI
;
A
#
# COMPACT_ATOMS: atom_id res chain seq x y z
N MET A 1 -25.51 6.82 3.05
CA MET A 1 -24.17 7.13 2.53
C MET A 1 -24.15 6.59 1.11
N LYS A 2 -24.10 7.43 0.07
CA LYS A 2 -24.13 6.94 -1.32
C LYS A 2 -22.84 6.14 -1.55
N LEU A 3 -22.99 4.86 -1.91
CA LEU A 3 -21.87 4.06 -2.40
C LEU A 3 -21.28 4.82 -3.61
N GLN A 4 -19.95 4.92 -3.67
CA GLN A 4 -19.30 5.46 -4.86
C GLN A 4 -19.45 4.40 -5.95
N ASP A 5 -20.07 4.74 -7.09
CA ASP A 5 -20.32 3.84 -8.23
C ASP A 5 -19.04 3.54 -9.05
N PHE A 6 -17.87 3.61 -8.40
CA PHE A 6 -16.57 3.41 -9.03
C PHE A 6 -15.50 2.99 -8.01
N HIS A 7 -14.43 2.38 -8.49
CA HIS A 7 -13.23 2.04 -7.72
C HIS A 7 -11.96 2.56 -8.41
N ILE A 8 -10.89 2.72 -7.63
CA ILE A 8 -9.56 3.10 -8.12
C ILE A 8 -8.66 1.85 -8.07
N GLU A 9 -7.91 1.62 -9.14
CA GLU A 9 -6.90 0.58 -9.22
C GLU A 9 -5.56 1.17 -9.70
N ILE A 10 -4.45 0.51 -9.31
CA ILE A 10 -3.14 0.78 -9.90
C ILE A 10 -3.11 0.15 -11.29
N ALA A 11 -2.71 0.94 -12.29
CA ALA A 11 -2.54 0.48 -13.66
C ALA A 11 -1.06 0.24 -13.97
N ASP A 12 -0.75 -0.93 -14.51
CA ASP A 12 0.56 -1.37 -14.95
C ASP A 12 0.70 -1.08 -16.46
N TRP A 13 1.58 -0.13 -16.80
CA TRP A 13 1.84 0.28 -18.17
C TRP A 13 2.42 -0.84 -19.05
N SER A 14 3.04 -1.86 -18.44
CA SER A 14 3.59 -2.99 -19.17
C SER A 14 2.49 -3.92 -19.71
N ARG A 15 1.29 -3.88 -19.13
CA ARG A 15 0.14 -4.68 -19.55
C ARG A 15 -0.64 -3.98 -20.67
N GLU A 16 -0.78 -4.66 -21.81
CA GLU A 16 -1.42 -4.10 -23.01
C GLU A 16 -2.84 -3.57 -22.75
N ASN A 17 -3.66 -4.32 -22.02
CA ASN A 17 -5.06 -3.95 -21.75
C ASN A 17 -5.18 -2.68 -20.89
N GLN A 18 -4.30 -2.51 -19.90
CA GLN A 18 -4.29 -1.33 -19.03
C GLN A 18 -3.67 -0.13 -19.75
N ARG A 19 -2.59 -0.35 -20.52
CA ARG A 19 -2.01 0.69 -21.37
C ARG A 19 -2.99 1.23 -22.40
N SER A 20 -3.73 0.35 -23.09
CA SER A 20 -4.79 0.76 -24.01
C SER A 20 -5.86 1.58 -23.29
N ALA A 21 -6.35 1.09 -22.14
CA ALA A 21 -7.36 1.82 -21.36
C ALA A 21 -6.91 3.24 -20.94
N LEU A 22 -5.64 3.41 -20.54
CA LEU A 22 -5.06 4.72 -20.22
C LEU A 22 -5.00 5.61 -21.46
N LEU A 23 -4.45 5.10 -22.56
CA LEU A 23 -4.29 5.85 -23.82
C LEU A 23 -5.63 6.24 -24.44
N ASP A 24 -6.61 5.34 -24.44
CA ASP A 24 -7.95 5.59 -24.98
C ASP A 24 -8.65 6.70 -24.18
N LEU A 25 -8.58 6.62 -22.84
CA LEU A 25 -9.18 7.62 -21.97
C LEU A 25 -8.51 9.00 -22.11
N ARG A 26 -7.17 9.01 -22.16
CA ARG A 26 -6.37 10.23 -22.41
C ARG A 26 -6.65 10.80 -23.79
N GLY A 27 -6.82 9.95 -24.81
CA GLY A 27 -7.19 10.35 -26.17
C GLY A 27 -8.56 11.03 -26.23
N SER A 28 -9.57 10.46 -25.56
CA SER A 28 -10.89 11.08 -25.47
C SER A 28 -10.87 12.44 -24.77
N VAL A 29 -10.15 12.58 -23.66
CA VAL A 29 -10.16 13.83 -22.88
C VAL A 29 -9.19 14.88 -23.44
N PHE A 30 -7.93 14.52 -23.71
CA PHE A 30 -6.93 15.50 -24.13
C PHE A 30 -7.03 15.82 -25.63
N ILE A 31 -7.15 14.80 -26.48
CA ILE A 31 -7.12 15.01 -27.94
C ILE A 31 -8.49 15.41 -28.46
N GLN A 32 -9.51 14.59 -28.21
CA GLN A 32 -10.85 14.81 -28.80
C GLN A 32 -11.58 15.98 -28.16
N GLU A 33 -11.56 16.08 -26.84
CA GLU A 33 -12.29 17.14 -26.11
C GLU A 33 -11.48 18.44 -26.00
N GLN A 34 -10.21 18.38 -25.58
CA GLN A 34 -9.41 19.59 -25.32
C GLN A 34 -8.55 20.05 -26.51
N GLY A 35 -8.46 19.26 -27.59
CA GLY A 35 -7.72 19.63 -28.79
C GLY A 35 -6.20 19.57 -28.65
N VAL A 36 -5.67 18.85 -27.65
CA VAL A 36 -4.23 18.65 -27.47
C VAL A 36 -3.68 17.83 -28.64
N PRO A 37 -2.59 18.26 -29.31
CA PRO A 37 -1.97 17.48 -30.38
C PRO A 37 -1.49 16.11 -29.89
N GLU A 38 -1.75 15.05 -30.65
CA GLU A 38 -1.38 13.67 -30.26
C GLU A 38 0.12 13.53 -29.95
N GLN A 39 1.01 14.23 -30.68
CA GLN A 39 2.44 14.16 -30.42
C GLN A 39 2.85 14.81 -29.09
N ARG A 40 2.02 15.70 -28.53
CA ARG A 40 2.24 16.32 -27.21
C ARG A 40 1.70 15.45 -26.08
N GLU A 41 0.69 14.65 -26.37
CA GLU A 41 0.11 13.70 -25.43
C GLU A 41 1.14 12.63 -25.03
N ARG A 42 1.87 12.09 -26.03
CA ARG A 42 2.87 11.04 -25.86
C ARG A 42 4.25 11.63 -25.61
N ASP A 43 4.62 11.77 -24.35
CA ASP A 43 5.92 12.35 -23.97
C ASP A 43 7.05 11.31 -23.80
N GLY A 44 6.73 10.03 -23.93
CA GLY A 44 7.70 8.93 -23.82
C GLY A 44 8.12 8.59 -22.39
N LEU A 45 7.54 9.25 -21.37
CA LEU A 45 7.86 9.00 -19.95
C LEU A 45 6.95 7.96 -19.30
N ASP A 46 5.87 7.57 -19.99
CA ASP A 46 4.81 6.75 -19.40
C ASP A 46 5.29 5.38 -18.89
N GLY A 47 6.35 4.81 -19.47
CA GLY A 47 6.91 3.53 -19.03
C GLY A 47 7.50 3.54 -17.62
N ASP A 48 7.94 4.71 -17.14
CA ASP A 48 8.59 4.87 -15.84
C ASP A 48 7.65 5.50 -14.78
N CYS A 49 6.38 5.71 -15.13
CA CYS A 49 5.41 6.36 -14.26
C CYS A 49 4.56 5.35 -13.48
N TRP A 50 4.10 5.77 -12.29
CA TRP A 50 2.97 5.12 -11.63
C TRP A 50 1.68 5.60 -12.28
N HIS A 51 0.77 4.69 -12.60
CA HIS A 51 -0.53 5.05 -13.16
C HIS A 51 -1.66 4.57 -12.25
N VAL A 52 -2.72 5.36 -12.19
CA VAL A 52 -3.98 5.00 -11.52
C VAL A 52 -5.11 5.08 -12.53
N LEU A 53 -6.07 4.18 -12.39
CA LEU A 53 -7.25 4.11 -13.23
C LEU A 53 -8.49 4.04 -12.34
N ALA A 54 -9.51 4.82 -12.68
CA ALA A 54 -10.83 4.74 -12.10
C ALA A 54 -11.72 3.92 -13.05
N ARG A 55 -12.46 2.95 -12.51
CA ARG A 55 -13.45 2.17 -13.25
C ARG A 55 -14.82 2.24 -12.59
N ASP A 56 -15.86 2.31 -13.41
CA ASP A 56 -17.23 2.13 -12.92
C ASP A 56 -17.52 0.65 -12.57
N ASP A 57 -18.70 0.39 -12.01
CA ASP A 57 -19.13 -0.97 -11.63
C ASP A 57 -19.19 -1.95 -12.81
N ALA A 58 -19.31 -1.45 -14.05
CA ALA A 58 -19.27 -2.27 -15.26
C ALA A 58 -17.83 -2.53 -15.75
N GLY A 59 -16.81 -2.02 -15.04
CA GLY A 59 -15.40 -2.15 -15.38
C GLY A 59 -14.93 -1.18 -16.47
N ARG A 60 -15.75 -0.22 -16.88
CA ARG A 60 -15.36 0.77 -17.91
C ARG A 60 -14.36 1.76 -17.30
N PRO A 61 -13.25 2.09 -17.98
CA PRO A 61 -12.38 3.20 -17.58
C PRO A 61 -13.11 4.54 -17.62
N ILE A 62 -13.11 5.27 -16.51
CA ILE A 62 -13.82 6.55 -16.36
C ILE A 62 -12.93 7.72 -15.95
N GLY A 63 -11.73 7.42 -15.45
CA GLY A 63 -10.68 8.42 -15.25
C GLY A 63 -9.30 7.79 -15.06
N CYS A 64 -8.25 8.60 -15.18
CA CYS A 64 -6.88 8.19 -14.93
C CYS A 64 -6.02 9.34 -14.39
N GLY A 65 -4.84 8.98 -13.92
CA GLY A 65 -3.76 9.91 -13.61
C GLY A 65 -2.43 9.18 -13.54
N ARG A 66 -1.34 9.94 -13.55
CA ARG A 66 0.01 9.38 -13.36
C ARG A 66 0.85 10.19 -12.40
N LEU A 67 1.80 9.52 -11.76
CA LEU A 67 2.87 10.10 -10.95
C LEU A 67 4.21 9.74 -11.58
N THR A 68 4.94 10.75 -12.01
CA THR A 68 6.25 10.60 -12.65
C THR A 68 7.38 10.45 -11.61
N PRO A 69 8.54 9.89 -11.99
CA PRO A 69 9.73 9.86 -11.14
C PRO A 69 10.23 11.25 -10.74
N ALA A 70 9.89 12.30 -11.48
CA ALA A 70 10.24 13.69 -11.19
C ALA A 70 9.28 14.36 -10.18
N HIS A 71 8.59 13.56 -9.37
CA HIS A 71 7.64 14.00 -8.35
C HIS A 71 6.48 14.84 -8.90
N LYS A 72 6.07 14.55 -10.14
CA LYS A 72 5.04 15.31 -10.84
C LYS A 72 3.81 14.48 -11.11
N ILE A 73 2.66 14.95 -10.64
CA ILE A 73 1.34 14.45 -11.02
C ILE A 73 0.96 15.05 -12.37
N GLY A 74 0.43 14.21 -13.25
CA GLY A 74 0.00 14.65 -14.57
C GLY A 74 -0.95 13.66 -15.22
N ARG A 75 -1.33 13.96 -16.46
CA ARG A 75 -2.28 13.16 -17.26
C ARG A 75 -3.58 12.83 -16.49
N MET A 76 -4.00 13.75 -15.63
CA MET A 76 -5.27 13.67 -14.91
C MET A 76 -6.40 13.87 -15.90
N ALA A 77 -7.18 12.82 -16.15
CA ALA A 77 -8.27 12.82 -17.10
C ALA A 77 -9.48 12.12 -16.49
N VAL A 78 -10.66 12.74 -16.63
CA VAL A 78 -11.95 12.15 -16.20
C VAL A 78 -12.96 12.42 -17.30
N LEU A 79 -13.69 11.38 -17.70
CA LEU A 79 -14.75 11.49 -18.70
C LEU A 79 -15.80 12.51 -18.27
N GLN A 80 -16.30 13.30 -19.22
CA GLN A 80 -17.20 14.42 -18.95
C GLN A 80 -18.42 14.01 -18.10
N GLU A 81 -19.04 12.86 -18.40
CA GLU A 81 -20.21 12.34 -17.68
C GLU A 81 -19.94 11.97 -16.21
N TRP A 82 -18.67 11.75 -15.83
CA TRP A 82 -18.22 11.34 -14.50
C TRP A 82 -17.61 12.48 -13.67
N ARG A 83 -17.46 13.67 -14.26
CA ARG A 83 -16.99 14.86 -13.53
C ARG A 83 -17.99 15.30 -12.48
N GLY A 84 -17.50 15.93 -11.41
CA GLY A 84 -18.33 16.36 -10.28
C GLY A 84 -18.81 15.23 -9.36
N ARG A 85 -18.45 13.96 -9.63
CA ARG A 85 -18.82 12.79 -8.81
C ARG A 85 -17.72 12.32 -7.85
N GLY A 86 -16.64 13.08 -7.72
CA GLY A 86 -15.50 12.75 -6.83
C GLY A 86 -14.40 11.88 -7.47
N VAL A 87 -14.57 11.41 -8.70
CA VAL A 87 -13.57 10.56 -9.41
C VAL A 87 -12.19 11.22 -9.46
N GLY A 88 -12.11 12.49 -9.88
CA GLY A 88 -10.83 13.21 -9.97
C GLY A 88 -10.14 13.36 -8.61
N VAL A 89 -10.91 13.60 -7.54
CA VAL A 89 -10.39 13.70 -6.18
C VAL A 89 -9.83 12.36 -5.72
N ALA A 90 -10.56 11.25 -5.97
CA ALA A 90 -10.11 9.91 -5.62
C ALA A 90 -8.80 9.54 -6.33
N LEU A 91 -8.69 9.81 -7.64
CA LEU A 91 -7.46 9.62 -8.41
C LEU A 91 -6.29 10.44 -7.87
N LEU A 92 -6.52 11.73 -7.58
CA LEU A 92 -5.50 12.63 -7.06
C LEU A 92 -4.99 12.17 -5.69
N ARG A 93 -5.91 11.78 -4.79
CA ARG A 93 -5.57 11.30 -3.45
C ARG A 93 -4.77 10.02 -3.49
N GLU A 94 -5.07 9.09 -4.41
CA GLU A 94 -4.28 7.87 -4.56
C GLU A 94 -2.84 8.18 -4.99
N LEU A 95 -2.66 9.10 -5.94
CA LEU A 95 -1.32 9.55 -6.37
C LEU A 95 -0.55 10.27 -5.26
N VAL A 96 -1.23 11.12 -4.48
CA VAL A 96 -0.64 11.79 -3.31
C VAL A 96 -0.29 10.77 -2.21
N ALA A 97 -1.15 9.80 -1.94
CA ALA A 97 -0.89 8.73 -0.98
C ALA A 97 0.34 7.91 -1.42
N ARG A 98 0.49 7.64 -2.72
CA ARG A 98 1.69 7.01 -3.27
C ARG A 98 2.95 7.85 -3.05
N ALA A 99 2.90 9.15 -3.30
CA ALA A 99 4.01 10.07 -3.05
C ALA A 99 4.39 10.12 -1.56
N ARG A 100 3.40 10.17 -0.65
CA ARG A 100 3.61 10.09 0.81
C ARG A 100 4.23 8.77 1.22
N ALA A 101 3.78 7.65 0.65
CA ALA A 101 4.34 6.33 0.93
C ALA A 101 5.81 6.20 0.47
N GLN A 102 6.24 7.01 -0.50
CA GLN A 102 7.64 7.12 -0.93
C GLN A 102 8.45 8.11 -0.07
N GLY A 103 7.84 8.73 0.94
CA GLY A 103 8.50 9.70 1.81
C GLY A 103 8.88 11.00 1.08
N TRP A 104 8.19 11.33 -0.02
CA TRP A 104 8.49 12.56 -0.76
C TRP A 104 8.06 13.78 0.05
N PRO A 105 8.90 14.83 0.14
CA PRO A 105 8.60 16.02 0.92
C PRO A 105 7.57 16.93 0.23
N GLU A 106 7.37 16.75 -1.07
CA GLU A 106 6.41 17.49 -1.89
C GLU A 106 6.06 16.71 -3.16
N VAL A 107 4.95 17.08 -3.78
CA VAL A 107 4.57 16.68 -5.13
C VAL A 107 4.11 17.90 -5.92
N ALA A 108 4.47 17.97 -7.20
CA ALA A 108 4.15 19.09 -8.07
C ALA A 108 3.19 18.68 -9.20
N LEU A 109 2.56 19.66 -9.85
CA LEU A 109 1.81 19.49 -11.08
C LEU A 109 1.76 20.80 -11.86
N ASP A 110 1.45 20.70 -13.15
CA ASP A 110 1.09 21.86 -13.97
C ASP A 110 -0.42 21.80 -14.17
N ALA A 111 -1.15 22.70 -13.51
CA ALA A 111 -2.60 22.76 -13.62
C ALA A 111 -2.98 23.64 -14.81
N GLN A 112 -3.92 23.18 -15.64
CA GLN A 112 -4.66 24.10 -16.51
C GLN A 112 -5.30 25.18 -15.65
N VAL A 113 -5.31 26.44 -16.10
CA VAL A 113 -5.89 27.56 -15.33
C VAL A 113 -7.34 27.30 -14.93
N SER A 114 -8.10 26.61 -15.79
CA SER A 114 -9.48 26.17 -15.51
C SER A 114 -9.61 25.14 -14.37
N ALA A 115 -8.53 24.42 -14.05
CA ALA A 115 -8.47 23.36 -13.04
C ALA A 115 -7.80 23.80 -11.73
N ILE A 116 -7.30 25.03 -11.60
CA ILE A 116 -6.63 25.53 -10.39
C ILE A 116 -7.51 25.32 -9.15
N GLY A 117 -8.77 25.77 -9.19
CA GLY A 117 -9.70 25.62 -8.05
C GLY A 117 -10.09 24.17 -7.73
N PHE A 118 -9.78 23.19 -8.60
CA PHE A 118 -9.87 21.77 -8.25
C PHE A 118 -8.71 21.35 -7.34
N TYR A 119 -7.49 21.73 -7.69
CA TYR A 119 -6.29 21.38 -6.91
C TYR A 119 -6.16 22.18 -5.62
N GLU A 120 -6.57 23.46 -5.60
CA GLU A 120 -6.59 24.29 -4.37
C GLU A 120 -7.48 23.68 -3.27
N ARG A 121 -8.56 22.99 -3.66
CA ARG A 121 -9.43 22.29 -2.70
C ARG A 121 -8.80 21.04 -2.07
N GLU A 122 -7.69 20.58 -2.64
CA GLU A 122 -6.87 19.48 -2.13
C GLU A 122 -5.49 20.00 -1.72
N ASP A 123 -5.46 21.27 -1.24
CA ASP A 123 -4.34 21.96 -0.60
C ASP A 123 -3.11 22.23 -1.48
N PHE A 124 -3.22 22.07 -2.80
CA PHE A 124 -2.16 22.51 -3.71
C PHE A 124 -2.10 24.04 -3.78
N VAL A 125 -0.88 24.57 -3.74
CA VAL A 125 -0.60 26.00 -3.82
C VAL A 125 0.02 26.32 -5.18
N ALA A 126 -0.59 27.25 -5.91
CA ALA A 126 -0.04 27.77 -7.16
C ALA A 126 1.21 28.64 -6.91
N TYR A 127 2.20 28.51 -7.79
CA TYR A 127 3.42 29.32 -7.75
C TYR A 127 3.90 29.65 -9.17
N GLY A 128 4.77 30.66 -9.27
CA GLY A 128 5.26 31.15 -10.57
C GLY A 128 4.19 31.87 -11.39
N GLU A 129 4.58 32.22 -12.62
CA GLU A 129 3.74 32.85 -13.64
C GLU A 129 2.95 31.81 -14.44
N GLU A 130 1.88 32.25 -15.09
CA GLU A 130 1.16 31.43 -16.05
C GLU A 130 2.01 31.21 -17.30
N PHE A 131 1.94 30.01 -17.86
CA PHE A 131 2.65 29.64 -19.09
C PHE A 131 1.74 28.83 -20.01
N GLU A 132 2.08 28.81 -21.30
CA GLU A 132 1.37 27.99 -22.27
C GLU A 132 1.95 26.56 -22.30
N ASP A 133 1.08 25.55 -22.17
CA ASP A 133 1.41 24.17 -22.47
C ASP A 133 0.34 23.57 -23.38
N ALA A 134 0.77 23.02 -24.51
CA ALA A 134 -0.07 22.49 -25.59
C ALA A 134 -1.23 23.41 -26.03
N GLY A 135 -1.02 24.73 -26.05
CA GLY A 135 -2.03 25.71 -26.45
C GLY A 135 -3.04 26.07 -25.35
N LEU A 136 -2.86 25.57 -24.13
CA LEU A 136 -3.72 25.87 -22.98
C LEU A 136 -2.91 26.62 -21.91
N PRO A 137 -3.51 27.61 -21.24
CA PRO A 137 -2.86 28.31 -20.14
C PRO A 137 -2.75 27.38 -18.93
N HIS A 138 -1.55 27.28 -18.38
CA HIS A 138 -1.21 26.48 -17.23
C HIS A 138 -0.52 27.31 -16.15
N ARG A 139 -0.53 26.80 -14.92
CA ARG A 139 0.24 27.33 -13.81
C ARG A 139 0.79 26.18 -12.96
N ALA A 140 2.04 26.31 -12.53
CA ALA A 140 2.65 25.33 -11.65
C ALA A 140 1.99 25.37 -10.27
N MET A 141 1.71 24.19 -9.72
CA MET A 141 1.19 24.03 -8.36
C MET A 141 1.99 22.95 -7.63
N ARG A 142 2.06 23.06 -6.31
CA ARG A 142 2.73 22.07 -5.46
C ARG A 142 1.92 21.83 -4.19
N LEU A 143 2.01 20.62 -3.70
CA LEU A 143 1.51 20.22 -2.39
C LEU A 143 2.72 19.81 -1.57
N ALA A 144 2.93 20.50 -0.44
CA ALA A 144 3.86 20.03 0.56
C ALA A 144 3.33 18.71 1.12
N LEU A 145 4.18 17.71 1.15
CA LEU A 145 3.92 16.42 1.76
C LEU A 145 4.84 16.31 2.97
N PRO A 146 4.63 17.17 4.01
CA PRO A 146 5.40 17.03 5.23
C PRO A 146 5.26 15.58 5.68
N ALA A 147 6.40 14.92 5.94
CA ALA A 147 6.41 13.57 6.47
C ALA A 147 5.63 13.64 7.78
N ASP A 148 4.37 13.15 7.80
CA ASP A 148 3.37 13.34 8.86
C ASP A 148 3.89 14.14 10.06
N THR A 149 4.01 15.44 9.82
CA THR A 149 4.37 16.46 10.80
C THR A 149 3.42 17.63 10.64
N ASP A 150 2.19 17.38 10.24
CA ASP A 150 1.16 18.40 10.32
C ASP A 150 0.73 18.52 11.78
N GLU A 151 0.87 19.74 12.32
CA GLU A 151 0.15 20.22 13.50
C GLU A 151 0.25 19.31 14.73
N ALA A 152 1.48 18.96 15.10
CA ALA A 152 1.74 18.18 16.28
C ALA A 152 1.58 19.04 17.56
N GLU A 153 0.53 18.78 18.32
CA GLU A 153 0.74 18.48 19.75
C GLU A 153 2.07 17.69 19.87
N PRO A 154 3.00 18.06 20.77
CA PRO A 154 4.41 17.66 20.71
C PRO A 154 4.63 16.24 20.20
N LEU A 155 5.40 16.10 19.09
CA LEU A 155 5.68 14.83 18.39
C LEU A 155 5.80 13.69 19.40
N ARG A 156 4.83 12.76 19.37
CA ARG A 156 4.98 11.49 20.07
C ARG A 156 6.10 10.74 19.35
N ASP A 157 7.21 10.49 20.04
CA ASP A 157 8.24 9.58 19.57
C ASP A 157 7.61 8.19 19.34
N ILE A 158 7.34 7.88 18.07
CA ILE A 158 6.77 6.59 17.67
C ILE A 158 7.81 5.47 17.65
N GLY A 159 9.09 5.77 17.91
CA GLY A 159 10.20 4.83 17.79
C GLY A 159 10.30 4.26 16.39
N ALA A 160 10.46 5.12 15.37
CA ALA A 160 10.63 4.69 13.99
C ALA A 160 11.85 3.76 13.83
N LEU A 161 11.71 2.73 13.02
CA LEU A 161 12.75 1.72 12.77
C LEU A 161 13.10 1.70 11.28
N PRO A 162 14.40 1.62 10.91
CA PRO A 162 14.81 1.41 9.52
C PRO A 162 14.23 0.11 8.96
N ALA A 163 13.80 0.12 7.70
CA ALA A 163 13.25 -1.06 7.01
C ALA A 163 13.46 -0.99 5.48
N GLY A 164 14.50 -0.29 5.02
CA GLY A 164 14.81 -0.11 3.59
C GLY A 164 15.69 -1.20 2.99
N THR A 165 16.23 -2.09 3.83
CA THR A 165 17.02 -3.26 3.39
C THR A 165 16.58 -4.55 4.08
N ARG A 166 17.09 -5.70 3.59
CA ARG A 166 16.85 -7.01 4.23
C ARG A 166 17.35 -7.05 5.67
N GLY A 167 18.54 -6.51 5.93
CA GLY A 167 19.12 -6.45 7.28
C GLY A 167 18.28 -5.58 8.20
N GLU A 168 17.95 -4.37 7.75
CA GLU A 168 17.11 -3.43 8.51
C GLU A 168 15.72 -4.01 8.81
N THR A 169 15.09 -4.67 7.83
CA THR A 169 13.79 -5.33 8.02
C THR A 169 13.87 -6.45 9.05
N ALA A 170 14.95 -7.25 9.04
CA ALA A 170 15.16 -8.29 10.04
C ALA A 170 15.39 -7.71 11.45
N GLU A 171 16.17 -6.64 11.56
CA GLU A 171 16.41 -5.93 12.83
C GLU A 171 15.13 -5.30 13.37
N ALA A 172 14.36 -4.61 12.51
CA ALA A 172 13.08 -4.02 12.88
C ALA A 172 12.08 -5.08 13.35
N ARG A 173 11.99 -6.20 12.61
CA ARG A 173 11.16 -7.35 12.99
C ARG A 173 11.57 -7.91 14.36
N LEU A 174 12.86 -8.14 14.58
CA LEU A 174 13.36 -8.62 15.87
C LEU A 174 13.05 -7.63 17.01
N GLN A 175 13.21 -6.33 16.78
CA GLN A 175 12.87 -5.31 17.76
C GLN A 175 11.38 -5.30 18.11
N LEU A 176 10.50 -5.43 17.11
CA LEU A 176 9.05 -5.52 17.33
C LEU A 176 8.63 -6.78 18.06
N LEU A 177 9.31 -7.91 17.82
CA LEU A 177 9.11 -9.14 18.58
C LEU A 177 9.53 -8.94 20.05
N ARG A 178 10.66 -8.27 20.32
CA ARG A 178 11.09 -7.94 21.69
C ARG A 178 10.09 -7.07 22.43
N ASP A 179 9.49 -6.11 21.73
CA ASP A 179 8.50 -5.18 22.32
C ASP A 179 7.13 -5.83 22.58
N ALA A 180 6.82 -6.93 21.90
CA ALA A 180 5.57 -7.65 22.05
C ALA A 180 5.47 -8.32 23.43
N ARG A 181 4.32 -8.13 24.09
CA ARG A 181 4.07 -8.68 25.43
C ARG A 181 3.43 -10.05 25.33
N HIS A 182 2.28 -10.12 24.65
CA HIS A 182 1.42 -11.31 24.61
C HIS A 182 0.88 -11.61 23.22
N ARG A 183 0.62 -10.60 22.38
CA ARG A 183 -0.10 -10.80 21.11
C ARG A 183 0.66 -10.31 19.89
N LEU A 184 0.56 -11.10 18.83
CA LEU A 184 1.05 -10.78 17.49
C LEU A 184 0.00 -11.11 16.43
N SER A 185 -0.04 -10.29 15.39
CA SER A 185 -0.76 -10.54 14.14
C SER A 185 0.23 -10.42 12.98
N ILE A 186 0.36 -11.48 12.18
CA ILE A 186 1.36 -11.58 11.11
C ILE A 186 0.68 -11.97 9.80
N TYR A 187 0.81 -11.17 8.75
CA TYR A 187 0.30 -11.46 7.41
C TYR A 187 1.44 -11.75 6.46
N LEU A 188 1.41 -12.94 5.82
CA LEU A 188 2.49 -13.46 4.98
C LEU A 188 1.94 -14.02 3.67
N PRO A 189 1.97 -13.24 2.58
CA PRO A 189 1.74 -13.77 1.24
C PRO A 189 2.84 -14.76 0.84
N LEU A 190 4.06 -14.52 1.33
CA LEU A 190 5.23 -15.36 1.09
C LEU A 190 6.02 -15.53 2.39
N LEU A 191 6.45 -16.76 2.67
CA LEU A 191 7.37 -17.07 3.75
C LEU A 191 8.73 -17.51 3.18
N GLY A 192 9.66 -16.57 3.08
CA GLY A 192 11.04 -16.85 2.70
C GLY A 192 11.78 -17.63 3.79
N ASN A 193 12.79 -18.43 3.40
CA ASN A 193 13.53 -19.32 4.30
C ASN A 193 14.27 -18.62 5.46
N ASP A 194 14.52 -17.31 5.34
CA ASP A 194 15.20 -16.46 6.31
C ASP A 194 14.25 -15.63 7.19
N VAL A 195 12.96 -15.61 6.87
CA VAL A 195 11.96 -14.78 7.55
C VAL A 195 11.40 -15.52 8.77
N TYR A 196 11.62 -14.98 9.99
CA TYR A 196 11.33 -15.68 11.26
C TYR A 196 12.10 -17.00 11.46
N ALA A 197 13.27 -17.11 10.84
CA ALA A 197 14.08 -18.32 10.88
C ALA A 197 15.33 -18.19 11.75
N SER A 198 15.68 -16.99 12.21
CA SER A 198 16.85 -16.80 13.09
C SER A 198 16.59 -17.37 14.49
N ALA A 199 17.67 -17.74 15.20
CA ALA A 199 17.54 -18.24 16.57
C ALA A 199 16.95 -17.17 17.52
N GLU A 200 17.26 -15.90 17.29
CA GLU A 200 16.77 -14.78 18.11
C GLU A 200 15.27 -14.53 17.88
N GLU A 201 14.80 -14.49 16.63
CA GLU A 201 13.37 -14.32 16.34
C GLU A 201 12.53 -15.47 16.90
N LEU A 202 13.01 -16.71 16.75
CA LEU A 202 12.33 -17.89 17.28
C LEU A 202 12.29 -17.91 18.82
N ALA A 203 13.34 -17.39 19.47
CA ALA A 203 13.35 -17.24 20.93
C ALA A 203 12.29 -16.23 21.38
N GLU A 204 12.14 -15.10 20.68
CA GLU A 204 11.13 -14.09 20.98
C GLU A 204 9.71 -14.57 20.71
N LEU A 205 9.47 -15.21 19.56
CA LEU A 205 8.17 -15.85 19.25
C LEU A 205 7.79 -16.88 20.32
N ARG A 206 8.75 -17.70 20.76
CA ARG A 206 8.53 -18.64 21.85
C ARG A 206 8.22 -17.93 23.17
N ARG A 207 8.97 -16.88 23.53
CA ARG A 207 8.74 -16.08 24.74
C ARG A 207 7.32 -15.52 24.77
N ILE A 208 6.87 -14.94 23.67
CA ILE A 208 5.52 -14.37 23.53
C ILE A 208 4.47 -15.47 23.66
N ALA A 209 4.66 -16.60 22.98
CA ALA A 209 3.73 -17.72 23.01
C ALA A 209 3.56 -18.35 24.40
N ILE A 210 4.57 -18.24 25.29
CA ILE A 210 4.51 -18.75 26.66
C ILE A 210 4.32 -17.66 27.73
N SER A 211 4.00 -16.42 27.32
CA SER A 211 3.94 -15.24 28.21
C SER A 211 2.77 -15.24 29.21
N GLY A 212 1.86 -16.22 29.15
CA GLY A 212 0.79 -16.42 30.12
C GLY A 212 -0.61 -16.33 29.53
N ARG A 213 -1.60 -15.93 30.36
CA ARG A 213 -3.01 -15.84 29.94
C ARG A 213 -3.17 -14.71 28.93
N GLY A 214 -3.61 -15.05 27.72
CA GLY A 214 -3.77 -14.09 26.62
C GLY A 214 -2.64 -14.10 25.58
N ALA A 215 -1.63 -14.96 25.75
CA ALA A 215 -0.62 -15.20 24.73
C ALA A 215 -1.27 -15.72 23.43
N GLN A 216 -1.10 -14.99 22.33
CA GLN A 216 -1.69 -15.35 21.04
C GLN A 216 -0.88 -14.80 19.87
N ILE A 217 -0.38 -15.67 19.01
CA ILE A 217 0.27 -15.32 17.75
C ILE A 217 -0.63 -15.83 16.63
N ARG A 218 -1.21 -14.91 15.86
CA ARG A 218 -2.07 -15.21 14.71
C ARG A 218 -1.30 -14.96 13.43
N ILE A 219 -1.24 -15.95 12.56
CA ILE A 219 -0.48 -15.89 11.30
C ILE A 219 -1.41 -16.21 10.14
N LEU A 220 -1.57 -15.29 9.21
CA LEU A 220 -2.15 -15.54 7.89
C LEU A 220 -1.03 -15.89 6.93
N LEU A 221 -1.10 -17.07 6.32
CA LEU A 221 -0.09 -17.58 5.39
C LEU A 221 -0.76 -18.12 4.13
N HIS A 222 -0.40 -17.62 2.95
CA HIS A 222 -1.04 -18.02 1.69
C HIS A 222 -0.68 -19.45 1.27
N ASP A 223 0.58 -19.86 1.40
CA ASP A 223 1.06 -21.21 1.02
C ASP A 223 1.72 -21.93 2.21
N PRO A 224 0.92 -22.46 3.17
CA PRO A 224 1.45 -23.26 4.27
C PRO A 224 2.12 -24.55 3.79
N ALA A 225 1.67 -25.14 2.69
CA ALA A 225 2.27 -26.36 2.13
C ALA A 225 3.72 -26.14 1.69
N ALA A 226 4.05 -24.99 1.08
CA ALA A 226 5.43 -24.64 0.75
C ALA A 226 6.31 -24.53 1.99
N ALA A 227 5.81 -23.88 3.05
CA ALA A 227 6.53 -23.75 4.31
C ALA A 227 6.76 -25.11 5.01
N LEU A 228 5.82 -26.05 4.87
CA LEU A 228 5.99 -27.42 5.36
C LEU A 228 7.03 -28.19 4.53
N ARG A 229 6.99 -28.09 3.21
CA ARG A 229 7.97 -28.73 2.30
C ARG A 229 9.40 -28.24 2.54
N SER A 230 9.57 -26.98 2.93
CA SER A 230 10.88 -26.40 3.25
C SER A 230 11.33 -26.64 4.70
N ASP A 231 10.55 -27.37 5.50
CA ASP A 231 10.79 -27.60 6.94
C ASP A 231 11.02 -26.28 7.70
N HIS A 232 10.18 -25.28 7.42
CA HIS A 232 10.40 -23.94 7.93
C HIS A 232 10.30 -23.88 9.47
N ARG A 233 11.31 -23.28 10.11
CA ARG A 233 11.44 -23.28 11.58
C ARG A 233 10.26 -22.62 12.32
N LEU A 234 9.63 -21.62 11.70
CA LEU A 234 8.38 -21.02 12.21
C LEU A 234 7.23 -22.03 12.27
N VAL A 235 7.08 -22.88 11.24
CA VAL A 235 6.04 -23.92 11.18
C VAL A 235 6.30 -24.96 12.27
N ALA A 236 7.55 -25.41 12.41
CA ALA A 236 7.93 -26.34 13.48
C ALA A 236 7.64 -25.77 14.89
N LEU A 237 7.87 -24.47 15.10
CA LEU A 237 7.52 -23.80 16.36
C LEU A 237 5.99 -23.73 16.57
N ALA A 238 5.24 -23.38 15.52
CA ALA A 238 3.78 -23.30 15.55
C ALA A 238 3.13 -24.65 15.87
N GLN A 239 3.62 -25.74 15.28
CA GLN A 239 3.17 -27.11 15.58
C GLN A 239 3.37 -27.49 17.05
N ARG A 240 4.49 -27.07 17.66
CA ARG A 240 4.80 -27.36 19.07
C ARG A 240 4.01 -26.53 20.06
N LEU A 241 3.56 -25.33 19.65
CA LEU A 241 2.87 -24.35 20.50
C LEU A 241 1.51 -23.99 19.90
N SER A 242 0.78 -24.98 19.38
CA SER A 242 -0.45 -24.81 18.61
C SER A 242 -1.61 -24.14 19.37
N SER A 243 -1.58 -24.17 20.71
CA SER A 243 -2.54 -23.43 21.54
C SER A 243 -2.32 -21.93 21.54
N ALA A 244 -1.08 -21.47 21.33
CA ALA A 244 -0.69 -20.07 21.35
C ALA A 244 -0.37 -19.52 19.96
N ILE A 245 0.07 -20.37 19.02
CA ILE A 245 0.43 -19.99 17.65
C ILE A 245 -0.55 -20.64 16.69
N GLN A 246 -1.36 -19.83 16.03
CA GLN A 246 -2.37 -20.27 15.08
C GLN A 246 -2.01 -19.78 13.68
N ILE A 247 -2.02 -20.71 12.71
CA ILE A 247 -1.82 -20.40 11.30
C ILE A 247 -3.14 -20.65 10.57
N ARG A 248 -3.59 -19.64 9.81
CA ARG A 248 -4.74 -19.72 8.92
C ARG A 248 -4.34 -19.33 7.49
N THR A 249 -5.10 -19.81 6.53
CA THR A 249 -4.90 -19.57 5.10
C THR A 249 -6.09 -18.77 4.57
N PRO A 250 -5.87 -17.58 3.97
CA PRO A 250 -6.93 -16.88 3.26
C PRO A 250 -7.48 -17.73 2.10
N VAL A 251 -8.79 -17.68 1.87
CA VAL A 251 -9.47 -18.49 0.85
C VAL A 251 -10.12 -17.64 -0.26
N GLU A 252 -10.33 -16.35 -0.03
CA GLU A 252 -10.88 -15.45 -1.04
C GLU A 252 -9.80 -15.00 -2.02
N GLU A 253 -10.15 -14.92 -3.29
CA GLU A 253 -9.22 -14.52 -4.36
C GLU A 253 -8.63 -13.12 -4.12
N ALA A 254 -9.42 -12.19 -3.59
CA ALA A 254 -8.97 -10.85 -3.23
C ALA A 254 -7.87 -10.86 -2.14
N ASP A 255 -7.98 -11.76 -1.17
CA ASP A 255 -6.99 -11.89 -0.09
C ASP A 255 -5.73 -12.59 -0.60
N LEU A 256 -5.87 -13.60 -1.46
CA LEU A 256 -4.74 -14.27 -2.11
C LEU A 256 -3.99 -13.35 -3.07
N ALA A 257 -4.66 -12.34 -3.64
CA ALA A 257 -4.04 -11.30 -4.44
C ALA A 257 -3.32 -10.22 -3.61
N TYR A 258 -3.46 -10.23 -2.28
CA TYR A 258 -2.82 -9.25 -1.41
C TYR A 258 -1.32 -9.53 -1.28
N ILE A 259 -0.49 -8.71 -1.92
CA ILE A 259 0.96 -8.92 -2.03
C ILE A 259 1.79 -8.32 -0.88
N SER A 260 1.17 -7.56 0.02
CA SER A 260 1.89 -6.92 1.13
C SER A 260 2.01 -7.85 2.34
N ALA A 261 3.14 -7.75 3.05
CA ALA A 261 3.37 -8.48 4.30
C ALA A 261 3.45 -7.51 5.48
N TYR A 262 3.01 -7.95 6.66
CA TYR A 262 3.15 -7.13 7.87
C TYR A 262 3.17 -7.93 9.17
N LEU A 263 3.77 -7.31 10.20
CA LEU A 263 3.82 -7.77 11.60
C LEU A 263 3.27 -6.67 12.48
N LEU A 264 2.31 -7.00 13.34
CA LEU A 264 1.71 -6.11 14.33
C LEU A 264 1.87 -6.70 15.73
N ASN A 265 2.24 -5.88 16.71
CA ASN A 265 2.29 -6.28 18.13
C ASN A 265 1.30 -5.51 19.01
N ASP A 266 1.10 -5.99 20.23
CA ASP A 266 0.22 -5.36 21.24
C ASP A 266 0.79 -4.11 21.92
N ALA A 267 2.03 -3.73 21.61
CA ALA A 267 2.65 -2.48 22.07
C ALA A 267 2.34 -1.28 21.14
N GLY A 268 1.63 -1.51 20.03
CA GLY A 268 1.35 -0.50 19.01
C GLY A 268 2.42 -0.40 17.93
N GLY A 269 3.31 -1.38 17.84
CA GLY A 269 4.36 -1.44 16.84
C GLY A 269 3.96 -2.22 15.60
N TYR A 270 4.50 -1.82 14.46
CA TYR A 270 4.25 -2.48 13.18
C TYR A 270 5.50 -2.53 12.31
N LEU A 271 5.54 -3.52 11.42
CA LEU A 271 6.38 -3.56 10.22
C LEU A 271 5.45 -3.83 9.05
N PHE A 272 5.53 -3.03 7.98
CA PHE A 272 4.76 -3.16 6.76
C PHE A 272 5.69 -3.17 5.55
N LEU A 273 5.57 -4.21 4.72
CA LEU A 273 6.27 -4.40 3.45
C LEU A 273 5.21 -4.34 2.34
N PRO A 274 5.21 -3.31 1.46
CA PRO A 274 4.27 -3.21 0.35
C PRO A 274 4.30 -4.41 -0.59
N GLU A 275 5.48 -5.00 -0.80
CA GLU A 275 5.70 -6.23 -1.58
C GLU A 275 6.43 -7.24 -0.70
N ALA A 276 5.85 -8.41 -0.46
CA ALA A 276 6.38 -9.40 0.50
C ALA A 276 7.78 -9.95 0.14
N ASP A 277 8.15 -9.92 -1.14
CA ASP A 277 9.44 -10.39 -1.65
C ASP A 277 10.53 -9.29 -1.66
N ARG A 278 10.17 -8.05 -1.33
CA ARG A 278 11.08 -6.90 -1.26
C ARG A 278 11.25 -6.40 0.16
N ALA A 279 12.49 -6.23 0.57
CA ALA A 279 12.82 -5.66 1.87
C ALA A 279 12.89 -4.13 1.81
N GLN A 280 11.76 -3.51 1.45
CA GLN A 280 11.56 -2.07 1.46
C GLN A 280 10.22 -1.81 2.13
N GLY A 281 10.24 -1.28 3.35
CA GLY A 281 9.05 -1.12 4.16
C GLY A 281 9.11 0.02 5.13
N ARG A 282 8.11 0.04 6.01
CA ARG A 282 7.96 1.02 7.09
C ARG A 282 7.82 0.27 8.40
N ALA A 283 8.48 0.73 9.44
CA ALA A 283 8.35 0.16 10.77
C ALA A 283 8.42 1.22 11.86
N ALA A 284 7.65 1.01 12.92
CA ALA A 284 7.67 1.85 14.10
C ALA A 284 7.31 1.01 15.34
N ARG A 285 7.89 1.35 16.49
CA ARG A 285 7.66 0.62 17.75
C ARG A 285 6.32 0.97 18.38
N HIS A 286 5.83 2.21 18.20
CA HIS A 286 4.72 2.79 18.94
C HIS A 286 3.87 3.75 18.08
N ASP A 287 3.28 3.25 16.99
CA ASP A 287 2.40 4.00 16.09
C ASP A 287 1.05 3.27 15.88
N ARG A 288 0.11 3.50 16.80
CA ARG A 288 -1.23 2.91 16.74
C ARG A 288 -2.07 3.45 15.58
N ALA A 289 -1.81 4.67 15.11
CA ALA A 289 -2.58 5.28 14.05
C ALA A 289 -2.31 4.54 12.72
N SER A 290 -1.04 4.30 12.40
CA SER A 290 -0.66 3.51 11.23
C SER A 290 -0.97 2.02 11.37
N GLN A 291 -0.95 1.49 12.60
CA GLN A 291 -1.27 0.09 12.86
C GLN A 291 -2.77 -0.23 12.70
N ALA A 292 -3.66 0.69 13.07
CA ALA A 292 -5.10 0.41 13.17
C ALA A 292 -5.74 -0.10 11.85
N PRO A 293 -5.49 0.50 10.68
CA PRO A 293 -6.01 -0.02 9.41
C PRO A 293 -5.50 -1.42 9.07
N LEU A 294 -4.22 -1.71 9.34
CA LEU A 294 -3.62 -3.03 9.13
C LEU A 294 -4.21 -4.09 10.06
N GLN A 295 -4.49 -3.69 11.32
CA GLN A 295 -5.13 -4.55 12.29
C GLN A 295 -6.57 -4.88 11.89
N GLN A 296 -7.32 -3.87 11.44
CA GLN A 296 -8.68 -4.07 10.93
C GLN A 296 -8.68 -5.04 9.74
N HIS A 297 -7.84 -4.78 8.73
CA HIS A 297 -7.68 -5.68 7.59
C HIS A 297 -7.30 -7.10 8.03
N PHE A 298 -6.35 -7.24 8.95
CA PHE A 298 -5.96 -8.55 9.48
C PHE A 298 -7.14 -9.29 10.11
N ASP A 299 -7.91 -8.62 10.97
CA ASP A 299 -9.03 -9.25 11.68
C ASP A 299 -10.15 -9.64 10.72
N GLU A 300 -10.45 -8.82 9.71
CA GLU A 300 -11.41 -9.13 8.67
C GLU A 300 -11.02 -10.39 7.88
N VAL A 301 -9.75 -10.48 7.43
CA VAL A 301 -9.24 -11.66 6.72
C VAL A 301 -9.20 -12.88 7.65
N TRP A 302 -8.80 -12.69 8.91
CA TRP A 302 -8.69 -13.77 9.88
C TRP A 302 -10.01 -14.50 10.13
N GLU A 303 -11.13 -13.78 10.19
CA GLU A 303 -12.46 -14.36 10.44
C GLU A 303 -12.93 -15.27 9.29
N ARG A 304 -12.56 -14.94 8.05
CA ARG A 304 -12.91 -15.73 6.85
C ARG A 304 -11.84 -16.74 6.42
N ALA A 305 -10.63 -16.63 6.94
CA ALA A 305 -9.54 -17.56 6.66
C ALA A 305 -9.76 -18.93 7.35
N GLU A 306 -9.32 -19.99 6.68
CA GLU A 306 -9.44 -21.36 7.20
C GLU A 306 -8.20 -21.77 8.00
N PRO A 307 -8.31 -22.60 9.05
CA PRO A 307 -7.14 -23.20 9.69
C PRO A 307 -6.26 -23.94 8.68
N ALA A 308 -4.93 -23.73 8.75
CA ALA A 308 -3.98 -24.44 7.91
C ALA A 308 -3.85 -25.91 8.37
N SER A 309 -4.85 -26.72 8.00
CA SER A 309 -5.00 -28.12 8.43
C SER A 309 -3.83 -29.00 7.99
N GLU A 310 -3.22 -28.69 6.85
CA GLU A 310 -2.02 -29.32 6.30
C GLU A 310 -0.82 -29.26 7.26
N LEU A 311 -0.77 -28.24 8.13
CA LEU A 311 0.30 -28.08 9.12
C LEU A 311 0.06 -28.87 10.40
N GLN A 312 -1.13 -29.46 10.59
CA GLN A 312 -1.38 -30.30 11.76
C GLN A 312 -0.60 -31.60 11.58
N ALA A 313 0.32 -31.88 12.50
CA ALA A 313 0.99 -33.18 12.52
C ALA A 313 -0.09 -34.28 12.62
N LEU A 314 -0.14 -35.17 11.63
CA LEU A 314 -0.98 -36.37 11.68
C LEU A 314 -0.63 -37.10 12.97
N GLY A 315 -1.57 -37.11 13.92
CA GLY A 315 -1.38 -37.78 15.19
C GLY A 315 -1.04 -39.24 14.96
N ILE A 316 0.15 -39.65 15.42
CA ILE A 316 0.51 -41.04 15.69
C ILE A 316 0.42 -41.23 17.19
#